data_AF-A0A172XYY5-F1
#
_entry.id   AF-A0A172XYY5-F1
#
_cell.length_a   1.000
_cell.length_b   1.000
_cell.length_c   1.000
_cell.angle_alpha   90.00
_cell.angle_beta   90.00
_cell.angle_gamma   90.00
#
_symmetry.space_group_name_H-M   'P 1'
#
loop_
_entity.id
_entity.type
_entity.pdbx_description
1 polymer ?
#
loop_
_entity_poly.entity_id
_entity_poly.type
_entity_poly.pdbx_seq_one_letter_code
_entity_poly.pdbx_strand_id
1 'polypeptide(L)'
;MKQDHIIQKVFVEITVNNKEKANSIKDDISSFLSIDVFPEIEKYINALEDTLADHTLQIPRLELNLDVKNSSLNTELKNKIAQLFKEELSEITRPIENSNQESESDTQAYLIENQEKIVQTFIYFLQNGSMPWWNSDKKRITFLEPKVFDTLILANNFQKSIIPVLLKQNVQERIINQLSNEQIAQLCLIVLKNKDLKINLKVDVISRFSKLSHTDRQIIWRLILNVLSEYLKNSNSNLGEYLLRQISKIEQTSFSQTKNNHQNLKTVVEIFPFIKENEILESIKNNSKVNPENGKTSTEKIDKKNETVPEELSQNDGQYIQNAGLILIHPFIKTFFEHCNLLDPKTQQLIDPELCAHLLHYVATGKTNAPEYDLVFEKFLCNIPMNQTINKHIKLSRKHKTQAKNVIESVQHNWTPMKTSSAALLQNEFFQRSGKLVVTDHDYTLTVERKAQDILLDKLGWGLGLVKLPWQEKFIFINW
;
A
#
# COMPACT_ATOMS: atom_id res chain seq x y z
N MET A 1 -3.44 -5.21 -28.38
CA MET A 1 -2.35 -5.06 -27.38
C MET A 1 -2.52 -6.21 -26.40
N LYS A 2 -1.62 -7.19 -26.32
CA LYS A 2 -1.77 -8.32 -25.36
C LYS A 2 -1.97 -7.76 -23.95
N GLN A 3 -3.14 -7.94 -23.33
CA GLN A 3 -3.32 -7.70 -21.90
C GLN A 3 -2.68 -8.85 -21.12
N ASP A 4 -2.24 -8.57 -19.88
CA ASP A 4 -1.65 -9.61 -19.04
C ASP A 4 -2.78 -10.29 -18.26
N HIS A 5 -2.89 -11.62 -18.35
CA HIS A 5 -3.81 -12.42 -17.54
C HIS A 5 -3.23 -12.60 -16.14
N ILE A 6 -4.03 -12.33 -15.11
CA ILE A 6 -3.55 -12.35 -13.73
C ILE A 6 -4.29 -13.41 -12.93
N ILE A 7 -3.55 -14.36 -12.38
CA ILE A 7 -4.05 -15.38 -11.47
C ILE A 7 -3.42 -15.14 -10.10
N GLN A 8 -4.25 -14.92 -9.07
CA GLN A 8 -3.75 -14.68 -7.71
C GLN A 8 -3.01 -15.90 -7.15
N LYS A 9 -3.61 -17.08 -7.27
CA LYS A 9 -3.14 -18.33 -6.69
C LYS A 9 -3.62 -19.50 -7.51
N VAL A 10 -2.71 -20.44 -7.78
CA VAL A 10 -3.06 -21.78 -8.26
C VAL A 10 -2.84 -22.73 -7.09
N PHE A 11 -3.88 -23.45 -6.72
CA PHE A 11 -3.81 -24.50 -5.71
C PHE A 11 -4.06 -25.84 -6.41
N VAL A 12 -3.21 -26.82 -6.11
CA VAL A 12 -3.26 -28.13 -6.73
C VAL A 12 -3.27 -29.16 -5.63
N GLU A 13 -4.37 -29.90 -5.53
CA GLU A 13 -4.52 -31.03 -4.64
C GLU A 13 -4.46 -32.31 -5.46
N ILE A 14 -3.57 -33.23 -5.06
CA ILE A 14 -3.37 -34.49 -5.77
C ILE A 14 -3.49 -35.64 -4.79
N THR A 15 -4.47 -36.50 -5.03
CA THR A 15 -4.65 -37.74 -4.28
C THR A 15 -4.08 -38.91 -5.08
N VAL A 16 -3.13 -39.64 -4.49
CA VAL A 16 -2.54 -40.84 -5.10
C VAL A 16 -2.52 -42.00 -4.11
N ASN A 17 -2.45 -43.21 -4.63
CA ASN A 17 -2.55 -44.44 -3.84
C ASN A 17 -1.27 -44.85 -3.10
N ASN A 18 -0.13 -44.18 -3.31
CA ASN A 18 1.10 -44.45 -2.59
C ASN A 18 2.04 -43.24 -2.49
N LYS A 19 2.97 -43.29 -1.52
CA LYS A 19 3.89 -42.20 -1.19
C LYS A 19 4.98 -41.96 -2.25
N GLU A 20 5.47 -43.01 -2.89
CA GLU A 20 6.53 -42.90 -3.90
C GLU A 20 6.06 -42.09 -5.11
N LYS A 21 4.86 -42.38 -5.61
CA LYS A 21 4.21 -41.60 -6.67
C LYS A 21 3.94 -40.16 -6.23
N ALA A 22 3.51 -39.95 -4.98
CA ALA A 22 3.26 -38.62 -4.45
C ALA A 22 4.53 -37.75 -4.52
N ASN A 23 5.68 -38.30 -4.13
CA ASN A 23 6.95 -37.60 -4.19
C ASN A 23 7.38 -37.30 -5.63
N SER A 24 7.31 -38.30 -6.53
CA SER A 24 7.65 -38.09 -7.94
C SER A 24 6.79 -37.01 -8.59
N ILE A 25 5.49 -37.00 -8.34
CA ILE A 25 4.61 -35.95 -8.86
C ILE A 25 4.93 -34.61 -8.23
N LYS A 26 5.16 -34.55 -6.91
CA LYS A 26 5.48 -33.31 -6.20
C LYS A 26 6.69 -32.60 -6.80
N ASP A 27 7.71 -33.35 -7.19
CA ASP A 27 8.96 -32.80 -7.74
C ASP A 27 8.77 -32.25 -9.17
N ASP A 28 7.88 -32.86 -9.97
CA ASP A 28 7.73 -32.54 -11.40
C ASP A 28 6.48 -31.68 -11.72
N ILE A 29 5.47 -31.63 -10.83
CA ILE A 29 4.17 -31.00 -11.11
C ILE A 29 4.30 -29.51 -11.46
N SER A 30 5.20 -28.78 -10.79
CA SER A 30 5.39 -27.36 -11.06
C SER A 30 5.92 -27.12 -12.48
N SER A 31 6.86 -27.96 -12.93
CA SER A 31 7.41 -27.90 -14.28
C SER A 31 6.36 -28.27 -15.31
N PHE A 32 5.62 -29.36 -15.09
CA PHE A 32 4.53 -29.78 -15.97
C PHE A 32 3.46 -28.70 -16.13
N LEU A 33 3.01 -28.08 -15.03
CA LEU A 33 1.99 -27.03 -15.10
C LEU A 33 2.50 -25.81 -15.86
N SER A 34 3.71 -25.35 -15.57
CA SER A 34 4.28 -24.13 -16.16
C SER A 34 4.68 -24.28 -17.63
N ILE A 35 5.23 -25.44 -18.02
CA ILE A 35 5.77 -25.67 -19.36
C ILE A 35 4.70 -26.24 -20.30
N ASP A 36 3.84 -27.13 -19.81
CA ASP A 36 2.92 -27.87 -20.66
C ASP A 36 1.48 -27.35 -20.54
N VAL A 37 0.95 -27.16 -19.33
CA VAL A 37 -0.48 -26.90 -19.12
C VAL A 37 -0.85 -25.42 -19.30
N PHE A 38 -0.18 -24.51 -18.60
CA PHE A 38 -0.51 -23.08 -18.63
C PHE A 38 -0.41 -22.46 -20.03
N PRO A 39 0.58 -22.80 -20.88
CA PRO A 39 0.61 -22.28 -22.25
C PRO A 39 -0.60 -22.71 -23.11
N GLU A 40 -1.18 -23.89 -22.85
CA GLU A 40 -2.42 -24.30 -23.55
C GLU A 40 -3.64 -23.57 -23.00
N ILE A 41 -3.74 -23.41 -21.67
CA ILE A 41 -4.79 -22.61 -21.03
C ILE A 41 -4.76 -21.16 -21.53
N GLU A 42 -3.58 -20.56 -21.61
CA GLU A 42 -3.38 -19.17 -22.03
C GLU A 42 -3.93 -18.92 -23.45
N LYS A 43 -3.85 -19.91 -24.36
CA LYS A 43 -4.44 -19.78 -25.70
C LYS A 43 -5.96 -19.57 -25.64
N TYR A 44 -6.66 -20.26 -24.73
CA TYR A 44 -8.09 -20.11 -24.57
C TYR A 44 -8.47 -18.76 -23.94
N ILE A 45 -7.71 -18.32 -22.94
CA ILE A 45 -7.94 -17.02 -22.30
C ILE A 45 -7.70 -15.88 -23.31
N ASN A 46 -6.63 -15.97 -24.11
CA ASN A 46 -6.35 -14.99 -25.18
C ASN A 46 -7.49 -14.92 -26.21
N ALA A 47 -8.10 -16.06 -26.58
CA ALA A 47 -9.22 -16.07 -27.52
C ALA A 47 -10.49 -15.42 -26.94
N LEU A 48 -10.71 -15.54 -25.62
CA LEU A 48 -11.81 -14.85 -24.94
C LEU A 48 -11.54 -13.34 -24.80
N GLU A 49 -10.31 -12.93 -24.55
CA GLU A 49 -9.92 -11.52 -24.44
C GLU A 49 -10.36 -10.71 -25.68
N ASP A 50 -10.21 -11.28 -26.87
CA ASP A 50 -10.61 -10.64 -28.13
C ASP A 50 -12.12 -10.30 -28.18
N THR A 51 -12.94 -10.95 -27.34
CA THR A 51 -14.39 -10.72 -27.23
C THR A 51 -14.78 -9.69 -26.16
N LEU A 52 -13.89 -9.36 -25.23
CA LEU A 52 -14.20 -8.61 -24.00
C LEU A 52 -14.05 -7.08 -24.11
N ALA A 53 -13.61 -6.57 -25.27
CA ALA A 53 -13.44 -5.14 -25.54
C ALA A 53 -12.71 -4.39 -24.39
N ASP A 54 -13.33 -3.35 -23.81
CA ASP A 54 -12.76 -2.53 -22.72
C ASP A 54 -13.09 -3.03 -21.30
N HIS A 55 -13.61 -4.26 -21.18
CA HIS A 55 -13.93 -4.88 -19.90
C HIS A 55 -12.86 -5.89 -19.48
N THR A 56 -12.65 -6.01 -18.18
CA THR A 56 -11.92 -7.13 -17.59
C THR A 56 -12.93 -8.16 -17.08
N LEU A 57 -12.75 -9.43 -17.43
CA LEU A 57 -13.48 -10.53 -16.79
C LEU A 57 -12.82 -10.86 -15.45
N GLN A 58 -13.57 -10.75 -14.35
CA GLN A 58 -13.11 -11.18 -13.02
C GLN A 58 -13.80 -12.48 -12.64
N ILE A 59 -12.99 -13.47 -12.25
CA ILE A 59 -13.44 -14.80 -11.84
C ILE A 59 -12.94 -15.01 -10.40
N PRO A 60 -13.82 -14.98 -9.40
CA PRO A 60 -13.40 -15.15 -8.00
C PRO A 60 -12.74 -16.50 -7.73
N ARG A 61 -13.27 -17.58 -8.31
CA ARG A 61 -12.74 -18.94 -8.19
C ARG A 61 -13.11 -19.76 -9.43
N LEU A 62 -12.15 -20.53 -9.92
CA LEU A 62 -12.35 -21.57 -10.93
C LEU A 62 -11.79 -22.87 -10.38
N GLU A 63 -12.62 -23.90 -10.28
CA GLU A 63 -12.24 -25.20 -9.74
C GLU A 63 -12.29 -26.25 -10.84
N LEU A 64 -11.22 -27.03 -10.97
CA LEU A 64 -11.12 -28.09 -11.97
C LEU A 64 -11.02 -29.44 -11.24
N ASN A 65 -12.07 -30.24 -11.35
CA ASN A 65 -12.13 -31.55 -10.74
C ASN A 65 -11.83 -32.65 -11.76
N LEU A 66 -10.67 -33.28 -11.63
CA LEU A 66 -10.17 -34.30 -12.56
C LEU A 66 -10.00 -35.64 -11.86
N ASP A 67 -10.70 -36.66 -12.35
CA ASP A 67 -10.43 -38.06 -12.02
C ASP A 67 -9.67 -38.73 -13.18
N VAL A 68 -8.42 -39.10 -12.92
CA VAL A 68 -7.51 -39.68 -13.91
C VAL A 68 -7.02 -41.05 -13.45
N LYS A 69 -7.24 -42.07 -14.30
CA LYS A 69 -6.78 -43.44 -14.03
C LYS A 69 -5.26 -43.60 -14.13
N ASN A 70 -4.60 -42.72 -14.88
CA ASN A 70 -3.15 -42.70 -15.05
C ASN A 70 -2.57 -41.49 -14.33
N SER A 71 -1.54 -41.72 -13.50
CA SER A 71 -0.85 -40.69 -12.72
C SER A 71 0.36 -40.07 -13.43
N SER A 72 0.64 -40.45 -14.69
CA SER A 72 1.73 -39.86 -15.46
C SER A 72 1.42 -38.42 -15.87
N LEU A 73 2.36 -37.51 -15.60
CA LEU A 73 2.35 -36.14 -16.10
C LEU A 73 2.69 -36.14 -17.59
N ASN A 74 1.67 -36.28 -18.45
CA ASN A 74 1.84 -36.47 -19.88
C ASN A 74 0.89 -35.59 -20.71
N THR A 75 1.03 -35.68 -22.03
CA THR A 75 0.19 -34.94 -22.98
C THR A 75 -1.31 -35.27 -22.85
N GLU A 76 -1.67 -36.49 -22.46
CA GLU A 76 -3.08 -36.86 -22.25
C GLU A 76 -3.68 -36.10 -21.06
N LEU A 77 -2.98 -36.07 -19.92
CA LEU A 77 -3.40 -35.33 -18.74
C LEU A 77 -3.48 -33.83 -19.04
N LYS A 78 -2.46 -33.28 -19.73
CA LYS A 78 -2.45 -31.88 -20.19
C LYS A 78 -3.71 -31.55 -20.99
N ASN A 79 -4.03 -32.37 -21.99
CA ASN A 79 -5.18 -32.14 -22.86
C ASN A 79 -6.50 -32.24 -22.08
N LYS A 80 -6.62 -33.17 -21.13
CA LYS A 80 -7.80 -33.26 -20.25
C LYS A 80 -7.97 -32.02 -19.37
N ILE A 81 -6.90 -31.55 -18.74
CA ILE A 81 -6.93 -30.33 -17.92
C ILE A 81 -7.37 -29.13 -18.78
N ALA A 82 -6.77 -28.96 -19.95
CA ALA A 82 -7.07 -27.84 -20.85
C ALA A 82 -8.51 -27.90 -21.37
N GLN A 83 -9.03 -29.09 -21.69
CA GLN A 83 -10.41 -29.27 -22.11
C GLN A 83 -11.38 -28.95 -20.96
N LEU A 84 -11.14 -29.49 -19.76
CA LEU A 84 -12.00 -29.22 -18.61
C LEU A 84 -11.99 -27.73 -18.25
N PHE A 85 -10.82 -27.09 -18.28
CA PHE A 85 -10.71 -25.64 -18.09
C PHE A 85 -11.60 -24.87 -19.07
N LYS A 86 -11.60 -25.26 -20.35
CA LYS A 86 -12.44 -24.62 -21.36
C LYS A 86 -13.93 -24.80 -21.07
N GLU A 87 -14.34 -26.01 -20.69
CA GLU A 87 -15.74 -26.32 -20.36
C GLU A 87 -16.22 -25.49 -19.15
N GLU A 88 -15.48 -25.53 -18.04
CA GLU A 88 -15.80 -24.78 -16.82
C GLU A 88 -15.77 -23.27 -17.04
N LEU A 89 -14.79 -22.76 -17.78
CA LEU A 89 -14.72 -21.33 -18.10
C LEU A 89 -15.94 -20.89 -18.91
N SER A 90 -16.37 -21.69 -19.91
CA SER A 90 -17.54 -21.38 -20.73
C SER A 90 -18.83 -21.36 -19.92
N GLU A 91 -18.99 -22.30 -18.98
CA GLU A 91 -20.17 -22.35 -18.09
C GLU A 91 -20.21 -21.14 -17.16
N ILE A 92 -19.07 -20.70 -16.64
CA ILE A 92 -18.99 -19.53 -15.75
C ILE A 92 -19.18 -18.20 -16.51
N THR A 93 -18.80 -18.11 -17.79
CA THR A 93 -19.01 -16.90 -18.59
C THR A 93 -20.38 -16.82 -19.25
N ARG A 94 -21.10 -17.95 -19.38
CA ARG A 94 -22.43 -18.01 -20.00
C ARG A 94 -23.48 -17.06 -19.40
N PRO A 95 -23.57 -16.80 -18.08
CA PRO A 95 -24.49 -15.83 -17.53
C PRO A 95 -24.19 -14.39 -17.97
N ILE A 96 -22.91 -14.07 -18.16
CA ILE A 96 -22.43 -12.74 -18.57
C ILE A 96 -22.82 -12.46 -20.02
N GLU A 97 -22.74 -13.46 -20.90
CA GLU A 97 -23.17 -13.34 -22.30
C GLU A 97 -24.68 -13.12 -22.45
N ASN A 98 -25.48 -13.61 -21.50
CA ASN A 98 -26.94 -13.59 -21.55
C ASN A 98 -27.59 -12.48 -20.71
N SER A 99 -26.83 -11.76 -19.88
CA SER A 99 -27.34 -10.69 -19.03
C SER A 99 -26.36 -9.52 -18.91
N ASN A 100 -26.81 -8.32 -19.26
CA ASN A 100 -26.11 -7.05 -18.98
C ASN A 100 -26.21 -6.68 -17.50
N GLN A 101 -25.97 -7.61 -16.57
CA GLN A 101 -26.14 -7.35 -15.13
C GLN A 101 -24.81 -7.41 -14.38
N GLU A 102 -24.48 -6.28 -13.77
CA GLU A 102 -23.59 -6.18 -12.61
C GLU A 102 -24.22 -6.98 -11.46
N SER A 103 -23.76 -8.21 -11.21
CA SER A 103 -24.16 -9.00 -10.05
C SER A 103 -23.13 -8.86 -8.93
N GLU A 104 -23.52 -8.23 -7.81
CA GLU A 104 -22.78 -8.19 -6.55
C GLU A 104 -22.84 -9.56 -5.81
N SER A 105 -22.30 -10.62 -6.41
CA SER A 105 -22.13 -11.93 -5.73
C SER A 105 -20.67 -12.36 -5.82
N ASP A 106 -20.02 -12.53 -4.67
CA ASP A 106 -18.60 -12.95 -4.53
C ASP A 106 -18.27 -14.32 -5.14
N THR A 107 -19.28 -15.05 -5.61
CA THR A 107 -19.13 -16.41 -6.16
C THR A 107 -19.25 -16.50 -7.68
N GLN A 108 -19.69 -15.44 -8.36
CA GLN A 108 -19.95 -15.47 -9.80
C GLN A 108 -18.96 -14.60 -10.56
N ALA A 109 -18.62 -15.00 -11.78
CA ALA A 109 -17.80 -14.15 -12.63
C ALA A 109 -18.59 -12.94 -13.11
N TYR A 110 -17.90 -11.80 -13.25
CA TYR A 110 -18.51 -10.55 -13.69
C TYR A 110 -17.54 -9.74 -14.55
N LEU A 111 -18.09 -8.82 -15.34
CA LEU A 111 -17.33 -7.84 -16.09
C LEU A 111 -17.14 -6.58 -15.25
N ILE A 112 -15.93 -6.03 -15.32
CA ILE A 112 -15.61 -4.73 -14.72
C ILE A 112 -15.04 -3.83 -15.80
N GLU A 113 -15.53 -2.59 -15.86
CA GLU A 113 -14.94 -1.58 -16.73
C GLU A 113 -13.53 -1.20 -16.27
N ASN A 114 -12.66 -0.84 -17.22
CA ASN A 114 -11.31 -0.38 -16.90
C ASN A 114 -11.30 0.82 -15.92
N GLN A 115 -12.26 1.74 -16.03
CA GLN A 115 -12.36 2.87 -15.09
C GLN A 115 -12.72 2.40 -13.67
N GLU A 116 -13.65 1.47 -13.53
CA GLU A 116 -14.03 0.91 -12.24
C GLU A 116 -12.89 0.13 -11.59
N LYS A 117 -12.09 -0.60 -12.39
CA LYS A 117 -10.86 -1.26 -11.90
C LYS A 117 -9.85 -0.26 -11.31
N ILE A 118 -9.72 0.94 -11.90
CA ILE A 118 -8.89 2.01 -11.36
C ILE A 118 -9.46 2.52 -10.02
N VAL A 119 -10.78 2.68 -9.91
CA VAL A 119 -11.47 3.05 -8.65
C VAL A 119 -11.20 2.00 -7.57
N GLN A 120 -11.45 0.72 -7.84
CA GLN A 120 -11.21 -0.36 -6.88
C GLN A 120 -9.74 -0.41 -6.42
N THR A 121 -8.80 -0.22 -7.35
CA THR A 121 -7.36 -0.18 -7.04
C THR A 121 -7.01 0.99 -6.11
N PHE A 122 -7.57 2.18 -6.37
CA PHE A 122 -7.38 3.35 -5.52
C PHE A 122 -8.00 3.16 -4.12
N ILE A 123 -9.22 2.64 -4.04
CA ILE A 123 -9.89 2.36 -2.76
C ILE A 123 -9.12 1.33 -1.95
N TYR A 124 -8.66 0.25 -2.58
CA TYR A 124 -7.82 -0.76 -1.93
C TYR A 124 -6.55 -0.12 -1.34
N PHE A 125 -5.84 0.70 -2.13
CA PHE A 125 -4.67 1.41 -1.63
C PHE A 125 -5.01 2.31 -0.45
N LEU A 126 -6.09 3.08 -0.53
CA LEU A 126 -6.50 3.97 0.53
C LEU A 126 -6.81 3.23 1.83
N GLN A 127 -7.29 2.00 1.78
CA GLN A 127 -7.55 1.18 2.97
C GLN A 127 -6.28 0.49 3.48
N ASN A 128 -5.50 -0.11 2.59
CA ASN A 128 -4.44 -1.07 2.94
C ASN A 128 -3.01 -0.50 2.88
N GLY A 129 -2.79 0.64 2.22
CA GLY A 129 -1.47 1.26 2.05
C GLY A 129 -0.54 0.54 1.07
N SER A 130 -0.97 -0.59 0.51
CA SER A 130 -0.25 -1.38 -0.48
C SER A 130 -1.06 -1.50 -1.78
N MET A 131 -0.41 -1.93 -2.85
CA MET A 131 -1.13 -2.26 -4.08
C MET A 131 -1.88 -3.59 -3.93
N PRO A 132 -3.06 -3.71 -4.56
CA PRO A 132 -3.72 -5.00 -4.65
C PRO A 132 -2.94 -5.94 -5.57
N TRP A 133 -3.09 -7.25 -5.36
CA TRP A 133 -2.38 -8.29 -6.10
C TRP A 133 -2.66 -8.26 -7.61
N TRP A 134 -3.84 -7.77 -8.02
CA TRP A 134 -4.22 -7.65 -9.43
C TRP A 134 -3.56 -6.46 -10.16
N ASN A 135 -2.82 -5.60 -9.45
CA ASN A 135 -2.11 -4.47 -10.05
C ASN A 135 -0.61 -4.77 -10.18
N SER A 136 -0.27 -5.69 -11.09
CA SER A 136 1.09 -6.20 -11.31
C SER A 136 2.01 -5.25 -12.09
N ASP A 137 3.33 -5.43 -11.96
CA ASP A 137 4.35 -4.43 -12.30
C ASP A 137 4.43 -4.01 -13.78
N LYS A 138 4.05 -4.89 -14.73
CA LYS A 138 4.22 -4.59 -16.17
C LYS A 138 3.26 -3.52 -16.70
N LYS A 139 2.07 -3.37 -16.10
CA LYS A 139 1.03 -2.39 -16.47
C LYS A 139 0.34 -1.80 -15.25
N ARG A 140 1.16 -1.37 -14.30
CA ARG A 140 0.67 -0.86 -13.03
C ARG A 140 -0.15 0.42 -13.22
N ILE A 141 -1.32 0.46 -12.60
CA ILE A 141 -2.17 1.64 -12.54
C ILE A 141 -1.48 2.72 -11.71
N THR A 142 -1.09 3.83 -12.34
CA THR A 142 -0.45 4.99 -11.73
C THR A 142 -1.46 6.03 -11.25
N PHE A 143 -2.43 5.63 -10.42
CA PHE A 143 -3.56 6.50 -10.01
C PHE A 143 -3.16 7.81 -9.28
N LEU A 144 -1.92 7.94 -8.82
CA LEU A 144 -1.41 9.20 -8.24
C LEU A 144 -0.92 10.20 -9.30
N GLU A 145 -0.77 9.77 -10.55
CA GLU A 145 -0.46 10.67 -11.66
C GLU A 145 -1.67 11.58 -11.93
N PRO A 146 -1.50 12.91 -12.08
CA PRO A 146 -2.62 13.84 -12.19
C PRO A 146 -3.67 13.47 -13.24
N LYS A 147 -3.26 13.08 -14.45
CA LYS A 147 -4.20 12.71 -15.53
C LYS A 147 -5.01 11.46 -15.22
N VAL A 148 -4.39 10.46 -14.60
CA VAL A 148 -5.06 9.22 -14.20
C VAL A 148 -6.01 9.51 -13.03
N PHE A 149 -5.58 10.33 -12.08
CA PHE A 149 -6.41 10.78 -10.96
C PHE A 149 -7.66 11.54 -11.44
N ASP A 150 -7.50 12.48 -12.37
CA ASP A 150 -8.62 13.25 -12.94
C ASP A 150 -9.65 12.33 -13.61
N THR A 151 -9.19 11.26 -14.29
CA THR A 151 -10.08 10.27 -14.90
C THR A 151 -10.77 9.40 -13.84
N LEU A 152 -10.00 8.95 -12.83
CA LEU A 152 -10.47 8.13 -11.71
C LEU A 152 -11.63 8.79 -10.95
N ILE A 153 -11.48 10.07 -10.59
CA ILE A 153 -12.46 10.77 -9.75
C ILE A 153 -13.75 11.12 -10.51
N LEU A 154 -13.72 11.10 -11.84
CA LEU A 154 -14.88 11.33 -12.70
C LEU A 154 -15.69 10.05 -12.98
N ALA A 155 -15.19 8.87 -12.57
CA ALA A 155 -15.91 7.61 -12.74
C ALA A 155 -17.27 7.66 -12.02
N ASN A 156 -18.31 7.11 -12.65
CA ASN A 156 -19.70 7.22 -12.19
C ASN A 156 -19.90 6.64 -10.77
N ASN A 157 -19.21 5.55 -10.45
CA ASN A 157 -19.28 4.88 -9.15
C ASN A 157 -18.31 5.47 -8.11
N PHE A 158 -17.40 6.40 -8.46
CA PHE A 158 -16.36 6.89 -7.55
C PHE A 158 -16.94 7.46 -6.26
N GLN A 159 -17.95 8.33 -6.35
CA GLN A 159 -18.59 8.94 -5.17
C GLN A 159 -19.23 7.89 -4.25
N LYS A 160 -19.89 6.87 -4.82
CA LYS A 160 -20.50 5.75 -4.07
C LYS A 160 -19.42 4.93 -3.36
N SER A 161 -18.28 4.69 -4.01
CA SER A 161 -17.19 3.86 -3.50
C SER A 161 -16.31 4.55 -2.44
N ILE A 162 -16.07 5.86 -2.56
CA ILE A 162 -15.17 6.60 -1.66
C ILE A 162 -15.83 7.02 -0.34
N ILE A 163 -17.13 7.33 -0.33
CA ILE A 163 -17.84 7.82 0.87
C ILE A 163 -17.74 6.85 2.06
N PRO A 164 -18.01 5.54 1.91
CA PRO A 164 -17.95 4.60 3.04
C PRO A 164 -16.57 4.48 3.67
N VAL A 165 -15.51 4.59 2.85
CA VAL A 165 -14.13 4.42 3.31
C VAL A 165 -13.55 5.71 3.87
N LEU A 166 -14.03 6.87 3.43
CA LEU A 166 -13.58 8.18 3.91
C LEU A 166 -13.83 8.41 5.41
N LEU A 167 -14.80 7.68 5.99
CA LEU A 167 -15.10 7.73 7.42
C LEU A 167 -14.04 7.07 8.30
N LYS A 168 -13.13 6.28 7.72
CA LYS A 168 -12.07 5.56 8.43
C LYS A 168 -10.85 6.47 8.62
N GLN A 169 -10.32 6.55 9.85
CA GLN A 169 -9.20 7.46 10.16
C GLN A 169 -7.93 7.13 9.35
N ASN A 170 -7.59 5.85 9.19
CA ASN A 170 -6.42 5.41 8.42
C ASN A 170 -6.50 5.86 6.94
N VAL A 171 -7.70 5.84 6.35
CA VAL A 171 -7.93 6.32 4.98
C VAL A 171 -7.69 7.81 4.89
N GLN A 172 -8.20 8.60 5.84
CA GLN A 172 -7.99 10.06 5.85
C GLN A 172 -6.52 10.42 6.00
N GLU A 173 -5.82 9.81 6.95
CA GLU A 173 -4.38 10.07 7.14
C GLU A 173 -3.60 9.69 5.87
N ARG A 174 -3.96 8.58 5.21
CA ARG A 174 -3.34 8.20 3.94
C ARG A 174 -3.63 9.19 2.81
N ILE A 175 -4.87 9.68 2.69
CA ILE A 175 -5.23 10.76 1.77
C ILE A 175 -4.32 11.98 2.00
N ILE A 176 -4.18 12.42 3.26
CA ILE A 176 -3.36 13.58 3.63
C ILE A 176 -1.89 13.37 3.27
N ASN A 177 -1.36 12.17 3.54
CA ASN A 177 0.05 11.86 3.41
C ASN A 177 0.51 11.54 1.98
N GLN A 178 -0.41 11.08 1.12
CA GLN A 178 -0.07 10.52 -0.20
C GLN A 178 -0.53 11.38 -1.37
N LEU A 179 -1.61 12.15 -1.23
CA LEU A 179 -2.17 12.98 -2.30
C LEU A 179 -1.63 14.42 -2.23
N SER A 180 -1.58 15.08 -3.39
CA SER A 180 -1.30 16.51 -3.47
C SER A 180 -2.47 17.34 -2.93
N ASN A 181 -2.24 18.62 -2.65
CA ASN A 181 -3.32 19.50 -2.16
C ASN A 181 -4.46 19.63 -3.19
N GLU A 182 -4.12 19.65 -4.47
CA GLU A 182 -5.05 19.71 -5.59
C GLU A 182 -5.90 18.44 -5.66
N GLN A 183 -5.26 17.27 -5.53
CA GLN A 183 -5.95 15.97 -5.53
C GLN A 183 -6.93 15.83 -4.35
N ILE A 184 -6.51 16.24 -3.14
CA ILE A 184 -7.39 16.22 -1.96
C ILE A 184 -8.58 17.18 -2.16
N ALA A 185 -8.33 18.38 -2.70
CA ALA A 185 -9.38 19.35 -2.98
C ALA A 185 -10.41 18.81 -3.99
N GLN A 186 -9.94 18.24 -5.12
CA GLN A 186 -10.80 17.63 -6.13
C GLN A 186 -11.63 16.48 -5.54
N LEU A 187 -11.01 15.61 -4.73
CA LEU A 187 -11.70 14.52 -4.04
C LEU A 187 -12.83 15.05 -3.15
N CYS A 188 -12.55 16.05 -2.30
CA CYS A 188 -13.54 16.67 -1.44
C CYS A 188 -14.71 17.29 -2.23
N LEU A 189 -14.42 17.99 -3.34
CA LEU A 189 -15.44 18.60 -4.19
C LEU A 189 -16.36 17.56 -4.85
N ILE A 190 -15.80 16.41 -5.25
CA ILE A 190 -16.56 15.32 -5.87
C ILE A 190 -17.40 14.57 -4.85
N VAL A 191 -16.89 14.37 -3.63
CA VAL A 191 -17.67 13.84 -2.50
C VAL A 191 -18.86 14.74 -2.19
N LEU A 192 -18.67 16.06 -2.25
CA LEU A 192 -19.70 17.07 -2.02
C LEU A 192 -20.61 17.36 -3.23
N LYS A 193 -20.40 16.70 -4.37
CA LYS A 193 -21.27 16.86 -5.53
C LYS A 193 -22.70 16.51 -5.14
N ASN A 194 -23.64 17.42 -5.41
CA ASN A 194 -25.07 17.32 -5.04
C ASN A 194 -25.33 17.32 -3.52
N LYS A 195 -24.46 17.95 -2.72
CA LYS A 195 -24.62 18.16 -1.28
C LYS A 195 -24.67 19.64 -0.93
N ASP A 196 -25.32 19.98 0.19
CA ASP A 196 -25.55 21.38 0.60
C ASP A 196 -24.38 22.02 1.36
N LEU A 197 -23.41 21.21 1.80
CA LEU A 197 -22.25 21.70 2.54
C LEU A 197 -21.35 22.57 1.66
N LYS A 198 -21.22 23.85 2.03
CA LYS A 198 -20.35 24.82 1.34
C LYS A 198 -18.97 24.85 1.98
N ILE A 199 -17.97 24.35 1.27
CA ILE A 199 -16.54 24.48 1.59
C ILE A 199 -15.84 25.17 0.42
N ASN A 200 -14.98 26.15 0.70
CA ASN A 200 -14.22 26.86 -0.30
C ASN A 200 -12.85 26.20 -0.54
N LEU A 201 -12.78 25.35 -1.56
CA LEU A 201 -11.56 24.65 -1.99
C LEU A 201 -11.10 25.11 -3.38
N LYS A 202 -11.27 26.41 -3.68
CA LYS A 202 -10.84 27.00 -4.95
C LYS A 202 -9.31 27.01 -5.09
N VAL A 203 -8.84 27.06 -6.33
CA VAL A 203 -7.41 27.01 -6.68
C VAL A 203 -6.58 28.07 -5.95
N ASP A 204 -7.11 29.28 -5.76
CA ASP A 204 -6.42 30.36 -5.07
C ASP A 204 -6.20 30.05 -3.57
N VAL A 205 -7.18 29.43 -2.91
CA VAL A 205 -7.07 28.97 -1.52
C VAL A 205 -6.06 27.83 -1.42
N ILE A 206 -6.20 26.81 -2.28
CA ILE A 206 -5.33 25.62 -2.28
C ILE A 206 -3.88 25.97 -2.59
N SER A 207 -3.63 26.93 -3.48
CA SER A 207 -2.26 27.39 -3.80
C SER A 207 -1.49 27.89 -2.57
N ARG A 208 -2.17 28.40 -1.54
CA ARG A 208 -1.55 28.87 -0.28
C ARG A 208 -1.04 27.71 0.58
N PHE A 209 -1.58 26.51 0.43
CA PHE A 209 -1.14 25.34 1.20
C PHE A 209 0.30 24.96 0.89
N SER A 210 0.81 25.33 -0.30
CA SER A 210 2.22 25.14 -0.66
C SER A 210 3.19 25.92 0.24
N LYS A 211 2.71 26.97 0.92
CA LYS A 211 3.51 27.82 1.83
C LYS A 211 3.43 27.37 3.29
N LEU A 212 2.54 26.45 3.61
CA LEU A 212 2.36 25.94 4.97
C LEU A 212 3.52 25.03 5.38
N SER A 213 3.79 24.96 6.68
CA SER A 213 4.64 23.89 7.20
C SER A 213 3.94 22.54 6.99
N HIS A 214 4.71 21.46 7.03
CA HIS A 214 4.16 20.10 6.90
C HIS A 214 3.08 19.83 7.97
N THR A 215 3.37 20.23 9.21
CA THR A 215 2.45 20.09 10.35
C THR A 215 1.18 20.89 10.15
N ASP A 216 1.28 22.16 9.73
CA ASP A 216 0.11 23.01 9.48
C ASP A 216 -0.75 22.45 8.36
N ARG A 217 -0.12 21.97 7.27
CA ARG A 217 -0.82 21.32 6.16
C ARG A 217 -1.63 20.11 6.64
N GLN A 218 -1.02 19.23 7.44
CA GLN A 218 -1.68 18.04 7.98
C GLN A 218 -2.86 18.42 8.88
N ILE A 219 -2.68 19.40 9.76
CA ILE A 219 -3.72 19.91 10.66
C ILE A 219 -4.94 20.42 9.87
N ILE A 220 -4.73 21.27 8.87
CA ILE A 220 -5.82 21.86 8.09
C ILE A 220 -6.56 20.81 7.28
N TRP A 221 -5.86 19.89 6.60
CA TRP A 221 -6.54 18.82 5.87
C TRP A 221 -7.29 17.86 6.78
N ARG A 222 -6.75 17.55 7.96
CA ARG A 222 -7.46 16.74 8.96
C ARG A 222 -8.74 17.42 9.43
N LEU A 223 -8.72 18.73 9.64
CA LEU A 223 -9.94 19.50 9.96
C LEU A 223 -10.99 19.40 8.84
N ILE A 224 -10.58 19.56 7.57
CA ILE A 224 -11.47 19.46 6.41
C ILE A 224 -12.10 18.07 6.31
N LEU A 225 -11.29 17.01 6.38
CA LEU A 225 -11.79 15.64 6.28
C LEU A 225 -12.66 15.23 7.47
N ASN A 226 -12.38 15.74 8.67
CA ASN A 226 -13.20 15.53 9.86
C ASN A 226 -14.58 16.19 9.73
N VAL A 227 -14.63 17.47 9.30
CA VAL A 227 -15.90 18.17 9.06
C VAL A 227 -16.70 17.48 7.96
N LEU A 228 -16.04 17.07 6.87
CA LEU A 228 -16.66 16.33 5.78
C LEU A 228 -17.25 15.00 6.27
N SER A 229 -16.51 14.27 7.11
CA SER A 229 -16.98 13.01 7.69
C SER A 229 -18.14 13.19 8.66
N GLU A 230 -18.12 14.24 9.48
CA GLU A 230 -19.23 14.56 10.37
C GLU A 230 -20.51 14.86 9.58
N TYR A 231 -20.40 15.65 8.52
CA TYR A 231 -21.53 15.93 7.62
C TYR A 231 -22.08 14.68 6.94
N LEU A 232 -21.19 13.79 6.47
CA LEU A 232 -21.58 12.53 5.83
C LEU A 232 -22.23 11.54 6.80
N LYS A 233 -21.84 11.54 8.09
CA LYS A 233 -22.44 10.71 9.14
C LYS A 233 -23.77 11.26 9.63
N ASN A 234 -23.85 12.57 9.84
CA ASN A 234 -25.02 13.24 10.40
C ASN A 234 -25.23 14.61 9.75
N SER A 235 -26.13 14.66 8.78
CA SER A 235 -26.46 15.89 8.04
C SER A 235 -27.06 16.99 8.92
N ASN A 236 -27.59 16.65 10.10
CA ASN A 236 -28.21 17.59 11.04
C ASN A 236 -27.23 18.08 12.12
N SER A 237 -25.96 17.68 12.07
CA SER A 237 -24.94 18.11 13.01
C SER A 237 -24.67 19.62 12.90
N ASN A 238 -24.49 20.29 14.04
CA ASN A 238 -24.00 21.67 14.04
C ASN A 238 -22.49 21.67 13.68
N LEU A 239 -22.20 21.72 12.39
CA LEU A 239 -20.83 21.68 11.86
C LEU A 239 -19.97 22.84 12.37
N GLY A 240 -20.58 24.00 12.66
CA GLY A 240 -19.88 25.14 13.26
C GLY A 240 -19.33 24.79 14.63
N GLU A 241 -20.20 24.30 15.52
CA GLU A 241 -19.81 23.88 16.87
C GLU A 241 -18.83 22.70 16.85
N TYR A 242 -19.05 21.73 15.96
CA TYR A 242 -18.12 20.61 15.77
C TYR A 242 -16.72 21.10 15.40
N LEU A 243 -16.61 22.00 14.43
CA LEU A 243 -15.34 22.55 13.96
C LEU A 243 -14.64 23.37 15.06
N LEU A 244 -15.37 24.22 15.79
CA LEU A 244 -14.81 24.96 16.94
C LEU A 244 -14.23 24.02 18.01
N ARG A 245 -14.93 22.92 18.30
CA ARG A 245 -14.45 21.88 19.23
C ARG A 245 -13.20 21.18 18.71
N GLN A 246 -13.11 20.88 17.41
CA GLN A 246 -11.92 20.28 16.81
C GLN A 246 -10.72 21.24 16.86
N ILE A 247 -10.90 22.52 16.53
CA ILE A 247 -9.85 23.55 16.60
C ILE A 247 -9.32 23.67 18.03
N SER A 248 -10.23 23.74 19.01
CA SER A 248 -9.86 23.83 20.44
C SER A 248 -9.00 22.65 20.91
N LYS A 249 -9.32 21.41 20.48
CA LYS A 249 -8.51 20.22 20.81
C LYS A 249 -7.10 20.31 20.23
N ILE A 250 -6.98 20.78 19.00
CA ILE A 250 -5.69 20.87 18.29
C ILE A 250 -4.76 21.86 19.00
N GLU A 251 -5.26 23.03 19.40
CA GLU A 251 -4.46 24.03 20.12
C GLU A 251 -4.01 23.57 21.52
N GLN A 252 -4.81 22.75 22.21
CA GLN A 252 -4.40 22.16 23.49
C GLN A 252 -3.27 21.14 23.34
N THR A 253 -3.33 20.30 22.30
CA THR A 253 -2.29 19.30 22.01
C THR A 253 -1.04 19.90 21.34
N SER A 254 -1.20 21.01 20.62
CA SER A 254 -0.12 21.71 19.90
C SER A 254 0.32 22.92 20.72
N PHE A 255 0.92 22.68 21.89
CA PHE A 255 1.36 23.70 22.83
C PHE A 255 2.12 24.86 22.12
N SER A 256 1.45 26.00 21.97
CA SER A 256 1.97 27.38 22.01
C SER A 256 3.14 27.82 21.10
N GLN A 257 3.48 27.13 20.00
CA GLN A 257 4.71 27.45 19.23
C GLN A 257 4.61 27.65 17.71
N THR A 258 3.54 28.24 17.16
CA THR A 258 3.60 28.73 15.77
C THR A 258 3.39 30.23 15.67
N LYS A 259 4.44 30.96 15.26
CA LYS A 259 4.40 32.37 14.84
C LYS A 259 3.37 32.66 13.72
N ASN A 260 2.74 31.62 13.15
CA ASN A 260 1.81 31.67 12.02
C ASN A 260 0.34 31.39 12.38
N ASN A 261 -0.05 31.32 13.66
CA ASN A 261 -1.41 30.90 14.04
C ASN A 261 -2.52 31.75 13.40
N HIS A 262 -2.31 33.06 13.27
CA HIS A 262 -3.27 33.96 12.61
C HIS A 262 -3.48 33.66 11.12
N GLN A 263 -2.42 33.27 10.39
CA GLN A 263 -2.54 32.92 8.97
C GLN A 263 -3.28 31.58 8.78
N ASN A 264 -3.08 30.63 9.69
CA ASN A 264 -3.80 29.36 9.68
C ASN A 264 -5.29 29.59 9.97
N LEU A 265 -5.63 30.40 10.98
CA LEU A 265 -7.00 30.76 11.32
C LEU A 265 -7.72 31.46 10.15
N LYS A 266 -7.05 32.43 9.51
CA LYS A 266 -7.59 33.08 8.31
C LYS A 266 -7.87 32.08 7.19
N THR A 267 -6.97 31.12 6.99
CA THR A 267 -7.15 30.05 5.99
C THR A 267 -8.36 29.17 6.34
N VAL A 268 -8.54 28.80 7.61
CA VAL A 268 -9.70 28.02 8.08
C VAL A 268 -11.01 28.78 7.84
N VAL A 269 -11.08 30.07 8.17
CA VAL A 269 -12.27 30.90 7.92
C VAL A 269 -12.56 31.06 6.42
N GLU A 270 -11.53 31.22 5.59
CA GLU A 270 -11.68 31.25 4.13
C GLU A 270 -12.26 29.94 3.57
N ILE A 271 -11.91 28.79 4.16
CA ILE A 271 -12.36 27.45 3.78
C ILE A 271 -13.78 27.16 4.25
N PHE A 272 -14.12 27.55 5.48
CA PHE A 272 -15.42 27.30 6.12
C PHE A 272 -16.20 28.61 6.28
N PRO A 273 -16.97 29.05 5.26
CA PRO A 273 -17.65 30.35 5.28
C PRO A 273 -18.77 30.46 6.33
N PHE A 274 -19.10 29.36 7.02
CA PHE A 274 -20.09 29.32 8.10
C PHE A 274 -19.50 29.60 9.50
N ILE A 275 -18.19 29.84 9.62
CA ILE A 275 -17.53 30.26 10.87
C ILE A 275 -16.85 31.62 10.67
N LYS A 276 -16.84 32.43 11.74
CA LYS A 276 -16.09 33.68 11.78
C LYS A 276 -14.86 33.59 12.69
N GLU A 277 -13.86 34.43 12.42
CA GLU A 277 -12.60 34.45 13.18
C GLU A 277 -12.81 34.72 14.68
N ASN A 278 -13.74 35.63 15.02
CA ASN A 278 -14.08 35.95 16.40
C ASN A 278 -14.68 34.76 17.16
N GLU A 279 -15.52 33.93 16.51
CA GLU A 279 -16.10 32.73 17.11
C GLU A 279 -15.02 31.70 17.45
N ILE A 280 -14.00 31.56 16.58
CA ILE A 280 -12.85 30.70 16.86
C ILE A 280 -12.08 31.21 18.07
N LEU A 281 -11.73 32.51 18.08
CA LEU A 281 -10.99 33.12 19.18
C LEU A 281 -11.73 33.05 20.52
N GLU A 282 -13.06 33.19 20.52
CA GLU A 282 -13.88 33.02 21.72
C GLU A 282 -13.88 31.58 22.23
N SER A 283 -14.01 30.59 21.34
CA SER A 283 -13.97 29.17 21.71
C SER A 283 -12.65 28.77 22.39
N ILE A 284 -11.53 29.30 21.88
CA ILE A 284 -10.19 29.08 22.43
C ILE A 284 -10.04 29.72 23.82
N LYS A 285 -10.52 30.97 23.96
CA LYS A 285 -10.46 31.70 25.24
C LYS A 285 -11.34 31.06 26.31
N ASN A 286 -12.54 30.60 25.95
CA ASN A 286 -13.46 29.99 26.91
C ASN A 286 -12.94 28.66 27.42
N ASN A 287 -12.32 27.83 26.57
CA ASN A 287 -11.68 26.58 27.00
C ASN A 287 -10.42 26.80 27.85
N SER A 288 -9.69 27.90 27.65
CA SER A 288 -8.53 28.28 28.48
C SER A 288 -8.92 28.70 29.90
N LYS A 289 -10.16 29.14 30.14
CA LYS A 289 -10.65 29.58 31.46
C LYS A 289 -11.20 28.46 32.35
N VAL A 290 -11.39 27.24 31.82
CA VAL A 290 -12.13 26.16 32.50
C VAL A 290 -11.22 25.14 33.21
N ASN A 291 -9.89 25.34 33.33
CA ASN A 291 -9.07 24.41 34.14
C ASN A 291 -7.84 25.04 34.80
N PRO A 292 -7.89 25.28 36.13
CA PRO A 292 -6.70 25.21 36.99
C PRO A 292 -6.69 24.02 37.95
N GLU A 293 -7.80 23.31 38.17
CA GLU A 293 -7.88 22.29 39.23
C GLU A 293 -8.51 20.98 38.74
N ASN A 294 -7.71 20.15 38.09
CA ASN A 294 -7.79 18.69 38.21
C ASN A 294 -6.52 18.04 37.66
N GLY A 295 -5.40 18.36 38.32
CA GLY A 295 -4.17 17.59 38.24
C GLY A 295 -4.30 16.32 39.10
N LYS A 296 -5.08 15.34 38.63
CA LYS A 296 -4.90 13.94 39.04
C LYS A 296 -4.91 13.08 37.79
N THR A 297 -3.69 12.68 37.45
CA THR A 297 -3.30 11.61 36.54
C THR A 297 -4.27 10.43 36.61
N SER A 298 -5.13 10.33 35.61
CA SER A 298 -5.60 9.06 35.11
C SER A 298 -4.83 8.85 33.81
N THR A 299 -3.70 8.15 33.91
CA THR A 299 -3.04 7.55 32.76
C THR A 299 -4.01 6.49 32.22
N GLU A 300 -4.95 6.93 31.37
CA GLU A 300 -5.57 6.03 30.42
C GLU A 300 -4.45 5.60 29.48
N LYS A 301 -3.88 4.43 29.78
CA LYS A 301 -3.22 3.61 28.78
C LYS A 301 -4.16 3.59 27.58
N ILE A 302 -3.68 4.10 26.46
CA ILE A 302 -4.25 3.81 25.15
C ILE A 302 -4.00 2.32 24.96
N ASP A 303 -4.89 1.51 25.54
CA ASP A 303 -5.09 0.14 25.12
C ASP A 303 -5.50 0.25 23.65
N LYS A 304 -4.57 -0.16 22.77
CA LYS A 304 -4.87 -0.52 21.40
C LYS A 304 -5.89 -1.66 21.44
N LYS A 305 -7.16 -1.33 21.63
CA LYS A 305 -8.25 -2.24 21.29
C LYS A 305 -8.27 -2.33 19.78
N ASN A 306 -7.84 -3.49 19.30
CA ASN A 306 -8.05 -3.98 17.95
C ASN A 306 -9.52 -3.78 17.59
N GLU A 307 -9.82 -2.77 16.78
CA GLU A 307 -11.07 -2.70 16.05
C GLU A 307 -10.97 -3.74 14.92
N THR A 308 -11.50 -4.92 15.20
CA THR A 308 -11.80 -5.97 14.22
C THR A 308 -12.82 -5.43 13.21
N VAL A 309 -12.37 -5.26 11.97
CA VAL A 309 -13.15 -5.05 10.75
C VAL A 309 -12.58 -6.07 9.74
N PRO A 310 -13.42 -6.74 8.92
CA PRO A 310 -13.35 -8.18 8.65
C PRO A 310 -11.98 -8.72 8.25
N GLU A 311 -11.56 -9.75 8.98
CA GLU A 311 -10.52 -10.70 8.59
C GLU A 311 -10.99 -11.49 7.36
N GLU A 312 -10.81 -10.94 6.17
CA GLU A 312 -10.83 -11.72 4.93
C GLU A 312 -9.67 -11.31 4.01
N LEU A 313 -8.46 -11.44 4.53
CA LEU A 313 -7.27 -11.77 3.76
C LEU A 313 -6.44 -12.67 4.67
N SER A 314 -6.64 -13.98 4.54
CA SER A 314 -5.84 -15.08 5.09
C SER A 314 -4.50 -14.63 5.68
N GLN A 315 -4.41 -14.52 7.01
CA GLN A 315 -3.21 -14.11 7.77
C GLN A 315 -1.97 -14.98 7.52
N ASN A 316 -2.09 -16.08 6.76
CA ASN A 316 -1.00 -16.99 6.41
C ASN A 316 -0.48 -16.91 4.97
N ASP A 317 -1.09 -16.13 4.07
CA ASP A 317 -0.72 -16.19 2.65
C ASP A 317 0.45 -15.27 2.24
N GLY A 318 0.95 -14.41 3.15
CA GLY A 318 2.08 -13.51 2.91
C GLY A 318 1.79 -12.36 1.94
N GLN A 319 2.58 -11.29 2.01
CA GLN A 319 2.44 -10.11 1.18
C GLN A 319 3.56 -10.05 0.13
N TYR A 320 3.20 -9.82 -1.14
CA TYR A 320 4.17 -9.53 -2.17
C TYR A 320 4.70 -8.11 -2.02
N ILE A 321 6.02 -7.98 -2.08
CA ILE A 321 6.75 -6.73 -1.85
C ILE A 321 7.80 -6.50 -2.92
N GLN A 322 8.12 -5.22 -3.12
CA GLN A 322 9.25 -4.80 -3.94
C GLN A 322 10.46 -4.53 -3.06
N ASN A 323 11.63 -4.39 -3.70
CA ASN A 323 12.90 -4.08 -3.06
C ASN A 323 13.32 -5.09 -1.97
N ALA A 324 12.84 -6.33 -2.02
CA ALA A 324 13.16 -7.38 -1.05
C ALA A 324 14.68 -7.61 -0.93
N GLY A 325 15.39 -7.40 -2.02
CA GLY A 325 16.85 -7.46 -2.07
C GLY A 325 17.59 -6.39 -1.27
N LEU A 326 16.92 -5.36 -0.76
CA LEU A 326 17.48 -4.45 0.26
C LEU A 326 17.97 -5.21 1.49
N ILE A 327 17.47 -6.40 1.76
CA ILE A 327 18.00 -7.22 2.86
C ILE A 327 19.50 -7.48 2.73
N LEU A 328 20.08 -7.45 1.52
CA LEU A 328 21.52 -7.60 1.31
C LEU A 328 22.35 -6.57 2.06
N ILE A 329 21.79 -5.38 2.33
CA ILE A 329 22.50 -4.31 3.04
C ILE A 329 22.37 -4.41 4.57
N HIS A 330 21.71 -5.44 5.10
CA HIS A 330 21.42 -5.60 6.54
C HIS A 330 22.62 -5.34 7.48
N PRO A 331 23.88 -5.75 7.17
CA PRO A 331 25.01 -5.51 8.07
C PRO A 331 25.34 -4.02 8.22
N PHE A 332 24.96 -3.21 7.24
CA PHE A 332 25.31 -1.80 7.14
C PHE A 332 24.18 -0.86 7.59
N ILE A 333 22.93 -1.35 7.73
CA ILE A 333 21.75 -0.51 8.01
C ILE A 333 21.90 0.24 9.34
N LYS A 334 22.40 -0.42 10.39
CA LYS A 334 22.61 0.20 11.71
C LYS A 334 23.55 1.40 11.62
N THR A 335 24.76 1.18 11.10
CA THR A 335 25.79 2.21 10.95
C THR A 335 25.34 3.31 10.00
N PHE A 336 24.59 2.96 8.95
CA PHE A 336 23.98 3.94 8.06
C PHE A 336 23.06 4.92 8.81
N PHE A 337 22.14 4.41 9.64
CA PHE A 337 21.24 5.25 10.42
C PHE A 337 21.95 6.02 11.53
N GLU A 338 22.98 5.45 12.16
CA GLU A 338 23.85 6.18 13.11
C GLU A 338 24.51 7.39 12.43
N HIS A 339 25.11 7.21 11.26
CA HIS A 339 25.73 8.31 10.51
C HIS A 339 24.72 9.36 10.05
N CYS A 340 23.45 8.97 9.86
CA CYS A 340 22.35 9.89 9.57
C CYS A 340 21.80 10.60 10.82
N ASN A 341 22.22 10.24 12.04
CA ASN A 341 21.64 10.67 13.32
C ASN A 341 20.17 10.24 13.46
N LEU A 342 19.83 9.04 12.97
CA LEU A 342 18.46 8.49 12.99
C LEU A 342 18.32 7.29 13.94
N LEU A 343 19.36 6.99 14.72
CA LEU A 343 19.35 5.93 15.73
C LEU A 343 19.64 6.55 17.09
N ASP A 344 18.80 6.28 18.08
CA ASP A 344 19.06 6.67 19.47
C ASP A 344 20.20 5.82 20.04
N PRO A 345 21.29 6.43 20.53
CA PRO A 345 22.48 5.70 20.95
C PRO A 345 22.25 4.81 22.17
N LYS A 346 21.27 5.14 23.02
CA LYS A 346 20.99 4.40 24.27
C LYS A 346 20.00 3.27 24.07
N THR A 347 18.90 3.57 23.39
CA THR A 347 17.77 2.64 23.22
C THR A 347 17.88 1.78 21.96
N GLN A 348 18.76 2.17 21.02
CA GLN A 348 18.89 1.56 19.69
C GLN A 348 17.59 1.61 18.87
N GLN A 349 16.67 2.53 19.21
CA GLN A 349 15.43 2.77 18.48
C GLN A 349 15.62 3.82 17.40
N LEU A 350 14.83 3.72 16.33
CA LEU A 350 14.83 4.70 15.25
C LEU A 350 14.18 6.02 15.72
N ILE A 351 14.87 7.14 15.50
CA ILE A 351 14.40 8.48 15.87
C ILE A 351 13.30 8.95 14.90
N ASP A 352 13.49 8.68 13.62
CA ASP A 352 12.53 8.98 12.55
C ASP A 352 12.43 7.77 11.61
N PRO A 353 11.60 6.76 11.98
CA PRO A 353 11.41 5.56 11.18
C PRO A 353 10.98 5.87 9.74
N GLU A 354 10.21 6.94 9.55
CA GLU A 354 9.66 7.34 8.27
C GLU A 354 10.76 7.79 7.31
N LEU A 355 11.62 8.71 7.78
CA LEU A 355 12.80 9.12 7.04
C LEU A 355 13.74 7.96 6.77
N CYS A 356 13.90 7.03 7.72
CA CYS A 356 14.65 5.79 7.53
C CYS A 356 14.10 4.95 6.37
N ALA A 357 12.77 4.77 6.28
CA ALA A 357 12.14 4.00 5.20
C ALA A 357 12.39 4.66 3.83
N HIS A 358 12.22 5.98 3.73
CA HIS A 358 12.53 6.72 2.48
C HIS A 358 14.01 6.68 2.12
N LEU A 359 14.90 6.64 3.11
CA LEU A 359 16.34 6.49 2.89
C LEU A 359 16.69 5.10 2.33
N LEU A 360 16.11 4.04 2.88
CA LEU A 360 16.29 2.68 2.35
C LEU A 360 15.79 2.57 0.92
N HIS A 361 14.64 3.19 0.63
CA HIS A 361 14.12 3.23 -0.74
C HIS A 361 15.06 3.97 -1.69
N TYR A 362 15.61 5.10 -1.26
CA TYR A 362 16.60 5.84 -2.04
C TYR A 362 17.88 5.01 -2.28
N VAL A 363 18.29 4.16 -1.32
CA VAL A 363 19.39 3.21 -1.53
C VAL A 363 19.01 2.18 -2.61
N ALA A 364 17.80 1.64 -2.59
CA ALA A 364 17.35 0.65 -3.58
C ALA A 364 17.19 1.22 -4.99
N THR A 365 16.65 2.43 -5.13
CA THR A 365 16.13 2.93 -6.42
C THR A 365 16.75 4.23 -6.90
N GLY A 366 17.42 4.98 -6.01
CA GLY A 366 17.87 6.35 -6.27
C GLY A 366 16.72 7.37 -6.38
N LYS A 367 15.46 6.97 -6.17
CA LYS A 367 14.28 7.82 -6.27
C LYS A 367 13.89 8.38 -4.91
N THR A 368 13.25 9.54 -4.92
CA THR A 368 12.72 10.21 -3.72
C THR A 368 11.21 10.41 -3.85
N ASN A 369 10.54 10.59 -2.71
CA ASN A 369 9.08 10.79 -2.66
C ASN A 369 8.29 9.65 -3.31
N ALA A 370 8.76 8.42 -3.08
CA ALA A 370 8.03 7.24 -3.50
C ALA A 370 6.69 7.17 -2.75
N PRO A 371 5.63 6.73 -3.42
CA PRO A 371 4.35 6.48 -2.77
C PRO A 371 4.46 5.35 -1.74
N GLU A 372 3.60 5.36 -0.73
CA GLU A 372 3.60 4.37 0.38
C GLU A 372 3.55 2.92 -0.13
N TYR A 373 2.81 2.67 -1.22
CA TYR A 373 2.67 1.34 -1.79
C TYR A 373 3.97 0.76 -2.38
N ASP A 374 5.00 1.58 -2.56
CA ASP A 374 6.35 1.17 -3.00
C ASP A 374 7.35 1.02 -1.84
N LEU A 375 6.89 1.29 -0.62
CA LEU A 375 7.71 1.36 0.58
C LEU A 375 7.38 0.24 1.59
N VAL A 376 6.65 -0.80 1.16
CA VAL A 376 6.15 -1.84 2.06
C VAL A 376 7.30 -2.56 2.79
N PHE A 377 8.37 -2.92 2.07
CA PHE A 377 9.50 -3.61 2.67
C PHE A 377 10.36 -2.67 3.52
N GLU A 378 10.54 -1.43 3.09
CA GLU A 378 11.27 -0.41 3.82
C GLU A 378 10.56 -0.05 5.13
N LYS A 379 9.22 0.04 5.13
CA LYS A 379 8.39 0.16 6.34
C LYS A 379 8.62 -1.01 7.28
N PHE A 380 8.61 -2.24 6.76
CA PHE A 380 8.89 -3.44 7.53
C PHE A 380 10.27 -3.36 8.21
N LEU A 381 11.33 -3.07 7.45
CA LEU A 381 12.70 -2.95 7.98
C LEU A 381 12.83 -1.86 9.06
N CYS A 382 12.03 -0.79 8.97
CA CYS A 382 12.00 0.30 9.94
C CYS A 382 11.00 0.07 11.10
N ASN A 383 10.42 -1.12 11.22
CA ASN A 383 9.42 -1.47 12.24
C ASN A 383 8.17 -0.55 12.23
N ILE A 384 7.79 -0.05 11.05
CA ILE A 384 6.56 0.72 10.84
C ILE A 384 5.41 -0.26 10.57
N PRO A 385 4.32 -0.24 11.35
CA PRO A 385 3.13 -1.05 11.08
C PRO A 385 2.60 -0.89 9.66
N MET A 386 2.15 -1.99 9.04
CA MET A 386 1.68 -1.98 7.64
C MET A 386 0.48 -1.05 7.44
N ASN A 387 -0.42 -0.99 8.41
CA ASN A 387 -1.59 -0.12 8.38
C ASN A 387 -1.26 1.36 8.66
N GLN A 388 -0.09 1.66 9.25
CA GLN A 388 0.33 3.03 9.54
C GLN A 388 0.80 3.71 8.25
N THR A 389 0.15 4.81 7.90
CA THR A 389 0.55 5.62 6.76
C THR A 389 1.84 6.39 7.02
N ILE A 390 2.60 6.63 5.96
CA ILE A 390 3.81 7.44 5.95
C ILE A 390 3.60 8.59 4.97
N ASN A 391 4.20 9.75 5.21
CA ASN A 391 4.17 10.87 4.26
C ASN A 391 5.05 10.59 3.04
N LYS A 392 4.51 10.88 1.86
CA LYS A 392 5.21 10.78 0.58
C LYS A 392 6.24 11.89 0.39
N HIS A 393 6.01 13.07 0.97
CA HIS A 393 6.73 14.30 0.66
C HIS A 393 7.91 14.55 1.62
N ILE A 394 8.84 13.60 1.72
CA ILE A 394 10.03 13.72 2.60
C ILE A 394 11.22 14.32 1.84
N LYS A 395 11.82 15.36 2.44
CA LYS A 395 13.04 15.98 1.90
C LYS A 395 14.29 15.24 2.40
N LEU A 396 15.02 14.60 1.49
CA LEU A 396 16.34 14.05 1.77
C LEU A 396 17.42 15.13 1.69
N SER A 397 18.16 15.33 2.78
CA SER A 397 19.28 16.28 2.85
C SER A 397 20.47 15.82 2.00
N ARG A 398 21.43 16.72 1.75
CA ARG A 398 22.71 16.34 1.09
C ARG A 398 23.45 15.27 1.88
N LYS A 399 23.47 15.40 3.22
CA LYS A 399 24.07 14.40 4.14
C LYS A 399 23.44 13.03 3.94
N HIS A 400 22.11 12.95 3.87
CA HIS A 400 21.38 11.71 3.65
C HIS A 400 21.80 11.02 2.34
N LYS A 401 21.85 11.78 1.24
CA LYS A 401 22.24 11.24 -0.07
C LYS A 401 23.70 10.76 -0.10
N THR A 402 24.61 11.48 0.56
CA THR A 402 26.00 11.05 0.71
C THR A 402 26.11 9.73 1.49
N GLN A 403 25.40 9.60 2.61
CA GLN A 403 25.43 8.38 3.40
C GLN A 403 24.83 7.19 2.65
N ALA A 404 23.76 7.38 1.88
CA ALA A 404 23.19 6.34 1.03
C ALA A 404 24.21 5.83 0.00
N LYS A 405 25.00 6.73 -0.61
CA LYS A 405 26.10 6.35 -1.52
C LYS A 405 27.17 5.53 -0.80
N ASN A 406 27.57 5.95 0.39
CA ASN A 406 28.59 5.26 1.20
C ASN A 406 28.17 3.82 1.57
N VAL A 407 26.87 3.57 1.81
CA VAL A 407 26.36 2.22 2.07
C VAL A 407 26.51 1.32 0.85
N ILE A 408 26.15 1.82 -0.33
CA ILE A 408 26.31 1.07 -1.58
C ILE A 408 27.79 0.76 -1.83
N GLU A 409 28.67 1.75 -1.64
CA GLU A 409 30.12 1.56 -1.76
C GLU A 409 30.67 0.54 -0.74
N SER A 410 30.12 0.51 0.47
CA SER A 410 30.48 -0.48 1.49
C SER A 410 30.09 -1.89 1.07
N VAL A 411 28.91 -2.07 0.47
CA VAL A 411 28.48 -3.36 -0.10
C VAL A 411 29.42 -3.78 -1.22
N GLN A 412 29.76 -2.88 -2.16
CA GLN A 412 30.68 -3.15 -3.26
C GLN A 412 32.08 -3.55 -2.78
N HIS A 413 32.60 -2.87 -1.77
CA HIS A 413 33.92 -3.17 -1.23
C HIS A 413 33.99 -4.55 -0.57
N ASN A 414 32.92 -4.93 0.14
CA ASN A 414 32.84 -6.19 0.89
C ASN A 414 32.28 -7.36 0.07
N TRP A 415 31.88 -7.14 -1.19
CA TRP A 415 31.39 -8.17 -2.10
C TRP A 415 32.27 -8.21 -3.36
N THR A 416 33.25 -9.11 -3.37
CA THR A 416 34.34 -9.11 -4.37
C THR A 416 33.89 -9.03 -5.84
N PRO A 417 32.88 -9.77 -6.31
CA PRO A 417 32.35 -9.64 -7.67
C PRO A 417 31.79 -8.25 -8.04
N MET A 418 31.40 -7.45 -7.04
CA MET A 418 30.76 -6.14 -7.22
C MET A 418 31.71 -4.95 -7.04
N LYS A 419 33.01 -5.18 -6.78
CA LYS A 419 33.98 -4.10 -6.51
C LYS A 419 34.08 -3.06 -7.64
N THR A 420 33.92 -3.48 -8.89
CA THR A 420 34.00 -2.61 -10.07
C THR A 420 32.64 -2.32 -10.70
N SER A 421 31.54 -2.78 -10.07
CA SER A 421 30.21 -2.55 -10.60
C SER A 421 29.75 -1.11 -10.38
N SER A 422 28.72 -0.68 -11.10
CA SER A 422 28.05 0.58 -10.80
C SER A 422 27.03 0.38 -9.68
N ALA A 423 26.71 1.47 -8.96
CA ALA A 423 25.58 1.46 -8.01
C ALA A 423 24.27 1.05 -8.69
N ALA A 424 24.06 1.49 -9.94
CA ALA A 424 22.88 1.12 -10.73
C ALA A 424 22.77 -0.40 -10.99
N LEU A 425 23.90 -1.11 -11.16
CA LEU A 425 23.89 -2.57 -11.28
C LEU A 425 23.36 -3.22 -10.00
N LEU A 426 23.88 -2.82 -8.84
CA LEU A 426 23.40 -3.34 -7.55
C LEU A 426 21.92 -3.03 -7.34
N GLN A 427 21.52 -1.78 -7.62
CA GLN A 427 20.15 -1.33 -7.48
C GLN A 427 19.19 -2.14 -8.34
N ASN A 428 19.49 -2.33 -9.63
CA ASN A 428 18.57 -2.97 -10.57
C ASN A 428 18.58 -4.50 -10.48
N GLU A 429 19.76 -5.11 -10.30
CA GLU A 429 19.90 -6.56 -10.37
C GLU A 429 19.79 -7.26 -9.02
N PHE A 430 20.01 -6.54 -7.90
CA PHE A 430 20.08 -7.13 -6.57
C PHE A 430 19.21 -6.47 -5.51
N PHE A 431 19.03 -5.15 -5.50
CA PHE A 431 18.19 -4.49 -4.48
C PHE A 431 16.71 -4.47 -4.88
N GLN A 432 16.39 -4.09 -6.12
CA GLN A 432 15.04 -4.09 -6.69
C GLN A 432 14.60 -5.50 -7.10
N ARG A 433 14.63 -6.44 -6.15
CA ARG A 433 14.06 -7.79 -6.32
C ARG A 433 12.65 -7.82 -5.75
N SER A 434 11.74 -8.47 -6.45
CA SER A 434 10.45 -8.82 -5.88
C SER A 434 10.63 -9.93 -4.85
N GLY A 435 9.75 -9.95 -3.85
CA GLY A 435 9.77 -10.97 -2.81
C GLY A 435 8.40 -11.15 -2.16
N LYS A 436 8.31 -12.13 -1.29
CA LYS A 436 7.14 -12.45 -0.49
C LYS A 436 7.53 -12.39 0.99
N LEU A 437 6.84 -11.53 1.74
CA LEU A 437 7.03 -11.36 3.17
C LEU A 437 5.89 -12.04 3.92
N VAL A 438 6.21 -12.99 4.78
CA VAL A 438 5.27 -13.63 5.71
C VAL A 438 5.61 -13.16 7.11
N VAL A 439 4.64 -12.52 7.77
CA VAL A 439 4.80 -11.97 9.12
C VAL A 439 3.88 -12.78 10.04
N THR A 440 4.47 -13.57 10.93
CA THR A 440 3.72 -14.37 11.92
C THR A 440 3.97 -13.86 13.34
N ASP A 441 3.22 -14.40 14.29
CA ASP A 441 3.43 -14.13 15.71
C ASP A 441 4.78 -14.65 16.22
N HIS A 442 5.41 -15.60 15.52
CA HIS A 442 6.65 -16.24 15.95
C HIS A 442 7.88 -15.75 15.18
N ASP A 443 7.75 -15.56 13.88
CA ASP A 443 8.86 -15.26 12.98
C ASP A 443 8.47 -14.38 11.79
N TYR A 444 9.49 -13.85 11.13
CA TYR A 444 9.35 -13.19 9.84
C TYR A 444 10.09 -14.01 8.79
N THR A 445 9.43 -14.33 7.70
CA THR A 445 10.05 -15.03 6.55
C THR A 445 10.01 -14.13 5.33
N LEU A 446 11.18 -13.87 4.75
CA LEU A 446 11.33 -13.18 3.47
C LEU A 446 11.78 -14.18 2.42
N THR A 447 10.95 -14.43 1.42
CA THR A 447 11.35 -15.17 0.22
C THR A 447 11.64 -14.18 -0.90
N VAL A 448 12.86 -14.19 -1.43
CA VAL A 448 13.27 -13.33 -2.54
C VAL A 448 13.14 -14.10 -3.84
N GLU A 449 12.76 -13.44 -4.93
CA GLU A 449 12.78 -14.08 -6.25
C GLU A 449 14.22 -14.52 -6.61
N ARG A 450 14.38 -15.70 -7.22
CA ARG A 450 15.68 -16.17 -7.74
C ARG A 450 15.91 -15.74 -9.19
N LYS A 451 17.15 -15.36 -9.51
CA LYS A 451 17.62 -15.04 -10.86
C LYS A 451 19.00 -15.65 -11.12
N ALA A 452 19.39 -15.73 -12.40
CA ALA A 452 20.65 -16.33 -12.81
C ALA A 452 21.89 -15.67 -12.17
N GLN A 453 21.85 -14.35 -11.95
CA GLN A 453 22.95 -13.62 -11.29
C GLN A 453 23.16 -13.97 -9.81
N ASP A 454 22.23 -14.67 -9.18
CA ASP A 454 22.29 -14.99 -7.74
C ASP A 454 23.43 -15.95 -7.40
N ILE A 455 24.04 -16.59 -8.39
CA ILE A 455 25.30 -17.33 -8.25
C ILE A 455 26.44 -16.48 -7.64
N LEU A 456 26.33 -15.15 -7.71
CA LEU A 456 27.31 -14.23 -7.14
C LEU A 456 27.16 -14.07 -5.63
N LEU A 457 26.02 -14.47 -5.05
CA LEU A 457 25.75 -14.36 -3.61
C LEU A 457 26.62 -15.32 -2.79
N ASP A 458 27.08 -16.43 -3.39
CA ASP A 458 28.04 -17.36 -2.77
C ASP A 458 29.38 -16.69 -2.39
N LYS A 459 29.66 -15.52 -2.96
CA LYS A 459 30.87 -14.72 -2.73
C LYS A 459 30.64 -13.50 -1.82
N LEU A 460 29.51 -13.43 -1.13
CA LEU A 460 29.25 -12.39 -0.15
C LEU A 460 30.18 -12.54 1.07
N GLY A 461 30.64 -11.41 1.60
CA GLY A 461 31.47 -11.38 2.81
C GLY A 461 30.70 -11.59 4.12
N TRP A 462 29.40 -11.85 4.07
CA TRP A 462 28.52 -11.98 5.24
C TRP A 462 27.38 -12.97 4.97
N GLY A 463 26.75 -13.47 6.04
CA GLY A 463 25.62 -14.40 5.96
C GLY A 463 24.29 -13.72 5.64
N LEU A 464 23.41 -14.44 4.94
CA LEU A 464 22.06 -13.96 4.58
C LEU A 464 20.91 -14.74 5.20
N GLY A 465 21.10 -15.98 5.70
CA GLY A 465 19.98 -16.85 6.08
C GLY A 465 19.14 -16.37 7.27
N LEU A 466 19.75 -15.69 8.24
CA LEU A 466 19.08 -15.19 9.44
C LEU A 466 19.54 -13.76 9.76
N VAL A 467 18.61 -12.82 9.80
CA VAL A 467 18.89 -11.40 10.03
C VAL A 467 18.20 -10.91 11.30
N LYS A 468 18.91 -10.06 12.06
CA LYS A 468 18.39 -9.40 13.26
C LYS A 468 18.73 -7.91 13.24
N LEU A 469 17.71 -7.08 13.11
CA LEU A 469 17.88 -5.62 13.23
C LEU A 469 17.75 -5.19 14.71
N PRO A 470 18.55 -4.19 15.17
CA PRO A 470 18.58 -3.80 16.59
C PRO A 470 17.24 -3.33 17.17
N TRP A 471 16.41 -2.68 16.36
CA TRP A 471 15.11 -2.12 16.76
C TRP A 471 13.93 -3.05 16.50
N GLN A 472 14.16 -4.27 16.01
CA GLN A 472 13.11 -5.26 15.80
C GLN A 472 13.17 -6.35 16.86
N GLU A 473 12.02 -6.88 17.27
CA GLU A 473 11.91 -7.91 18.31
C GLU A 473 12.20 -9.33 17.81
N LYS A 474 11.88 -9.63 16.54
CA LYS A 474 12.00 -10.97 15.95
C LYS A 474 13.17 -11.08 14.97
N PHE A 475 13.49 -12.30 14.56
CA PHE A 475 14.43 -12.57 13.49
C PHE A 475 13.71 -12.60 12.14
N ILE A 476 14.45 -12.32 11.08
CA ILE A 476 14.00 -12.45 9.69
C ILE A 476 14.74 -13.64 9.09
N PHE A 477 14.01 -14.70 8.77
CA PHE A 477 14.49 -15.84 7.99
C PHE A 477 14.44 -15.49 6.51
N ILE A 478 15.58 -15.62 5.83
CA ILE A 478 15.69 -15.26 4.42
C ILE A 478 15.81 -16.53 3.58
N ASN A 479 14.83 -16.73 2.71
CA ASN A 479 14.86 -17.73 1.66
C ASN A 479 15.22 -17.01 0.35
N TRP A 480 16.49 -17.05 -0.03
CA TRP A 480 16.96 -16.44 -1.27
C TRP A 480 16.83 -17.39 -2.45
#